data_AF-A0A9N9V4M9-F1
#
_entry.id   AF-A0A9N9V4M9-F1
#
_cell.length_a   1.000
_cell.length_b   1.000
_cell.length_c   1.000
_cell.angle_alpha   90.00
_cell.angle_beta   90.00
_cell.angle_gamma   90.00
#
_symmetry.space_group_name_H-M   'P 1'
#
loop_
_entity.id
_entity.type
_entity.pdbx_description
1 polymer ?
#
loop_
_entity_poly.entity_id
_entity_poly.type
_entity_poly.pdbx_seq_one_letter_code
_entity_poly.pdbx_strand_id
1 'polypeptide(L)'
;MDRKDLEGGDKPSRNGHMQARGITKTESVTMGEEREVSADAAKLIAMAYKPQMKRELSTLQLVGVAFMLGLTGGFSAGVVIGGSASLVYCFIIVAIFNIFFVTTLSELVSAMPNAGGQYYWATKLAPAELGRVLAYFTGICNLSGGILASAGATVLMGHMVLACASLPTLWHPYLIGIAFNISTCITNINKDNVARSFSIGMLINIVLCTAVITVIPAVSPSHREPSLIFASVENISGWKSKIPSVTILPLYYMYQFYFVLEKLVL
;
A
#
# COMPACT_ATOMS: atom_id res chain seq x y z
N MET A 1 -77.29 -28.17 0.56
CA MET A 1 -76.72 -27.00 -0.14
C MET A 1 -75.51 -27.50 -0.91
N ASP A 2 -75.39 -27.46 -2.22
CA ASP A 2 -76.32 -27.19 -3.32
C ASP A 2 -75.67 -27.82 -4.56
N ARG A 3 -76.49 -28.10 -5.56
CA ARG A 3 -76.23 -28.91 -6.75
C ARG A 3 -75.82 -27.97 -7.92
N LYS A 4 -75.25 -28.55 -8.99
CA LYS A 4 -75.23 -28.09 -10.40
C LYS A 4 -73.94 -27.41 -10.91
N ASP A 5 -73.22 -28.05 -11.85
CA ASP A 5 -73.38 -27.99 -13.33
C ASP A 5 -72.77 -26.68 -13.88
N LEU A 6 -72.10 -26.53 -15.02
CA LEU A 6 -71.65 -27.30 -16.18
C LEU A 6 -70.89 -26.26 -17.05
N GLU A 7 -69.89 -26.73 -17.79
CA GLU A 7 -69.49 -26.25 -19.14
C GLU A 7 -68.78 -24.92 -19.43
N GLY A 8 -67.87 -25.01 -20.40
CA GLY A 8 -67.44 -23.95 -21.33
C GLY A 8 -66.23 -23.17 -20.83
N GLY A 9 -65.04 -23.28 -21.41
CA GLY A 9 -64.72 -23.43 -22.83
C GLY A 9 -63.67 -22.35 -23.17
N ASP A 10 -62.81 -22.68 -24.12
CA ASP A 10 -61.93 -21.77 -24.87
C ASP A 10 -60.51 -21.50 -24.33
N LYS A 11 -59.52 -22.10 -25.02
CA LYS A 11 -58.15 -21.61 -25.07
C LYS A 11 -58.03 -20.67 -26.27
N PRO A 12 -57.54 -19.44 -26.07
CA PRO A 12 -56.72 -18.78 -27.07
C PRO A 12 -55.41 -18.31 -26.41
N SER A 13 -54.34 -17.97 -27.08
CA SER A 13 -53.78 -18.23 -28.40
C SER A 13 -52.36 -17.68 -28.28
N ARG A 14 -51.42 -18.32 -28.95
CA ARG A 14 -50.02 -17.90 -29.04
C ARG A 14 -49.94 -16.75 -30.06
N ASN A 15 -49.32 -15.64 -29.63
CA ASN A 15 -48.89 -14.43 -30.38
C ASN A 15 -49.74 -13.16 -30.21
N GLY A 16 -49.06 -12.08 -29.81
CA GLY A 16 -49.54 -10.71 -29.95
C GLY A 16 -49.02 -9.75 -28.87
N HIS A 17 -47.92 -9.06 -29.17
CA HIS A 17 -47.55 -7.75 -28.60
C HIS A 17 -47.45 -7.62 -27.07
N MET A 18 -46.30 -8.01 -26.51
CA MET A 18 -45.84 -7.45 -25.24
C MET A 18 -45.46 -5.98 -25.49
N GLN A 19 -46.44 -5.09 -25.29
CA GLN A 19 -46.24 -3.65 -25.27
C GLN A 19 -45.14 -3.32 -24.26
N ALA A 20 -44.08 -2.69 -24.75
CA ALA A 20 -43.01 -2.10 -23.95
C ALA A 20 -43.62 -0.99 -23.07
N ARG A 21 -43.99 -1.36 -21.84
CA ARG A 21 -44.35 -0.40 -20.80
C ARG A 21 -43.07 0.27 -20.34
N GLY A 22 -43.00 1.57 -20.60
CA GLY A 22 -41.80 2.39 -20.51
C GLY A 22 -41.09 2.33 -19.16
N ILE A 23 -39.76 2.24 -19.23
CA ILE A 23 -38.86 2.76 -18.21
C ILE A 23 -38.31 4.06 -18.76
N THR A 24 -39.16 5.09 -18.76
CA THR A 24 -38.70 6.47 -18.84
C THR A 24 -38.39 6.88 -17.40
N LYS A 25 -37.16 6.66 -16.97
CA LYS A 25 -36.55 7.50 -15.95
C LYS A 25 -35.08 7.67 -16.31
N THR A 26 -34.86 8.52 -17.30
CA THR A 26 -33.64 9.32 -17.38
C THR A 26 -33.61 10.13 -16.09
N GLU A 27 -33.02 9.59 -15.03
CA GLU A 27 -32.54 10.40 -13.92
C GLU A 27 -31.43 11.26 -14.50
N SER A 28 -31.82 12.47 -14.88
CA SER A 28 -30.94 13.60 -15.07
C SER A 28 -30.15 13.77 -13.77
N VAL A 29 -28.94 13.20 -13.76
CA VAL A 29 -27.91 13.55 -12.79
C VAL A 29 -27.66 15.03 -13.00
N THR A 30 -28.12 15.85 -12.07
CA THR A 30 -27.82 17.27 -12.01
C THR A 30 -26.30 17.42 -12.02
N MET A 31 -25.78 17.89 -13.15
CA MET A 31 -24.39 18.25 -13.37
C MET A 31 -24.03 19.43 -12.47
N GLY A 32 -23.61 19.12 -11.25
CA GLY A 32 -22.86 20.00 -10.38
C GLY A 32 -21.42 19.52 -10.36
N GLU A 33 -20.52 20.33 -10.94
CA GLU A 33 -19.09 20.12 -11.17
C GLU A 33 -18.74 19.09 -12.26
N GLU A 34 -18.59 19.59 -13.49
CA GLU A 34 -17.69 19.01 -14.50
C GLU A 34 -16.25 18.99 -13.96
N ARG A 35 -15.92 18.02 -13.13
CA ARG A 35 -14.59 17.40 -13.15
C ARG A 35 -14.74 16.17 -14.03
N GLU A 36 -13.88 16.07 -15.04
CA GLU A 36 -13.76 14.97 -16.00
C GLU A 36 -14.37 13.67 -15.47
N VAL A 37 -15.22 13.01 -16.26
CA VAL A 37 -15.45 11.57 -16.09
C VAL A 37 -14.07 10.94 -16.11
N SER A 38 -13.51 10.67 -14.92
CA SER A 38 -12.14 10.20 -14.79
C SER A 38 -12.03 8.94 -15.66
N ALA A 39 -11.00 8.85 -16.49
CA ALA A 39 -10.81 7.73 -17.41
C ALA A 39 -10.95 6.36 -16.70
N ASP A 40 -10.65 6.32 -15.40
CA ASP A 40 -10.81 5.15 -14.54
C ASP A 40 -12.28 4.80 -14.26
N ALA A 41 -13.16 5.79 -14.08
CA ALA A 41 -14.60 5.57 -13.92
C ALA A 41 -15.21 5.00 -15.20
N ALA A 42 -14.77 5.46 -16.37
CA ALA A 42 -15.18 4.91 -17.66
C ALA A 42 -14.71 3.44 -17.84
N LYS A 43 -13.45 3.14 -17.46
CA LYS A 43 -12.91 1.77 -17.46
C LYS A 43 -13.65 0.84 -16.50
N LEU A 44 -14.00 1.32 -15.31
CA LEU A 44 -14.80 0.57 -14.33
C LEU A 44 -16.18 0.20 -14.87
N ILE A 45 -16.85 1.16 -15.51
CA ILE A 45 -18.15 0.94 -16.14
C ILE A 45 -18.02 -0.08 -17.29
N ALA A 46 -16.95 -0.01 -18.09
CA ALA A 46 -16.65 -1.00 -19.12
C ALA A 46 -16.39 -2.42 -18.56
N MET A 47 -15.86 -2.52 -17.34
CA MET A 47 -15.71 -3.77 -16.60
C MET A 47 -16.98 -4.23 -15.86
N ALA A 48 -18.13 -3.57 -16.08
CA ALA A 48 -19.39 -3.79 -15.39
C ALA A 48 -19.37 -3.51 -13.87
N TYR A 49 -18.43 -2.67 -13.39
CA TYR A 49 -18.38 -2.19 -12.01
C TYR A 49 -18.91 -0.76 -11.90
N LYS A 50 -19.81 -0.50 -10.95
CA LYS A 50 -20.24 0.85 -10.61
C LYS A 50 -19.17 1.51 -9.71
N PRO A 51 -18.60 2.67 -10.08
CA PRO A 51 -17.65 3.37 -9.21
C PRO A 51 -18.39 3.88 -7.97
N GLN A 52 -18.11 3.27 -6.81
CA GLN A 52 -18.73 3.62 -5.52
C GLN A 52 -17.81 4.45 -4.61
N MET A 53 -16.50 4.42 -4.84
CA MET A 53 -15.53 5.14 -4.02
C MET A 53 -15.07 6.42 -4.71
N LYS A 54 -15.09 7.52 -3.96
CA LYS A 54 -14.46 8.79 -4.36
C LYS A 54 -13.00 8.78 -3.93
N ARG A 55 -12.14 9.41 -4.72
CA ARG A 55 -10.71 9.50 -4.41
C ARG A 55 -10.48 10.63 -3.42
N GLU A 56 -10.22 10.28 -2.16
CA GLU A 56 -10.08 11.26 -1.07
C GLU A 56 -8.62 11.73 -0.88
N LEU A 57 -7.64 11.02 -1.47
CA LEU A 57 -6.23 11.38 -1.41
C LEU A 57 -5.77 12.07 -2.70
N SER A 58 -5.14 13.22 -2.53
CA SER A 58 -4.44 13.94 -3.59
C SER A 58 -3.22 13.15 -4.05
N THR A 59 -2.86 13.27 -5.33
CA THR A 59 -1.63 12.66 -5.88
C THR A 59 -0.39 13.08 -5.09
N LEU A 60 -0.35 14.33 -4.62
CA LEU A 60 0.76 14.83 -3.83
C LEU A 60 0.82 14.18 -2.44
N GLN A 61 -0.33 13.92 -1.80
CA GLN A 61 -0.38 13.17 -0.54
C GLN A 61 0.08 11.72 -0.75
N LEU A 62 -0.25 11.11 -1.88
CA LEU A 62 0.15 9.75 -2.23
C LEU A 62 1.66 9.63 -2.42
N VAL A 63 2.27 10.59 -3.14
CA VAL A 63 3.73 10.71 -3.25
C VAL A 63 4.37 10.92 -1.89
N GLY A 64 3.77 11.75 -1.04
CA GLY A 64 4.22 12.01 0.32
C GLY A 64 4.25 10.77 1.21
N VAL A 65 3.21 9.94 1.14
CA VAL A 65 3.13 8.66 1.86
C VAL A 65 4.22 7.71 1.38
N ALA A 66 4.48 7.62 0.07
CA ALA A 66 5.56 6.77 -0.43
C ALA A 66 6.94 7.22 0.05
N PHE A 67 7.19 8.53 0.07
CA PHE A 67 8.45 9.07 0.57
C PHE A 67 8.65 8.75 2.06
N MET A 68 7.59 8.87 2.86
CA MET A 68 7.62 8.51 4.28
C MET A 68 7.97 7.04 4.53
N LEU A 69 7.36 6.12 3.79
CA LEU A 69 7.57 4.68 4.01
C LEU A 69 8.95 4.22 3.49
N GLY A 70 9.47 4.84 2.42
CA GLY A 70 10.73 4.43 1.79
C GLY A 70 12.00 4.70 2.61
N LEU A 71 11.95 5.63 3.58
CA LEU A 71 13.12 6.08 4.34
C LEU A 71 13.29 5.42 5.71
N THR A 72 12.23 4.80 6.23
CA THR A 72 12.15 4.53 7.67
C THR A 72 12.65 3.13 8.08
N GLY A 73 12.92 2.23 7.13
CA GLY A 73 13.23 0.83 7.42
C GLY A 73 14.71 0.46 7.26
N GLY A 74 15.37 0.04 8.34
CA GLY A 74 16.48 -0.91 8.28
C GLY A 74 17.89 -0.38 7.99
N PHE A 75 18.13 0.93 7.85
CA PHE A 75 19.50 1.48 7.68
C PHE A 75 20.47 1.00 8.76
N SER A 76 20.03 0.97 10.02
CA SER A 76 20.83 0.48 11.15
C SER A 76 21.19 -1.01 11.01
N ALA A 77 20.20 -1.85 10.69
CA ALA A 77 20.43 -3.28 10.46
C ALA A 77 21.33 -3.52 9.24
N GLY A 78 21.18 -2.70 8.20
CA GLY A 78 21.97 -2.79 6.98
C GLY A 78 23.46 -2.52 7.19
N VAL A 79 23.80 -1.51 8.00
CA VAL A 79 25.20 -1.22 8.36
C VAL A 79 25.82 -2.40 9.13
N VAL A 80 25.06 -2.98 10.06
CA VAL A 80 25.55 -4.08 10.93
C VAL A 80 25.86 -5.34 10.12
N ILE A 81 25.06 -5.64 9.10
CA ILE A 81 25.14 -6.89 8.36
C ILE A 81 26.18 -6.82 7.22
N GLY A 82 26.23 -5.71 6.47
CA GLY A 82 27.02 -5.61 5.24
C GLY A 82 28.01 -4.44 5.17
N GLY A 83 28.11 -3.60 6.19
CA GLY A 83 28.91 -2.37 6.15
C GLY A 83 28.30 -1.27 5.26
N SER A 84 28.95 -0.11 5.19
CA SER A 84 28.43 1.04 4.44
C SER A 84 28.54 0.86 2.93
N ALA A 85 29.55 0.14 2.44
CA ALA A 85 29.72 -0.07 1.00
C ALA A 85 28.58 -0.92 0.42
N SER A 86 28.24 -2.02 1.11
CA SER A 86 27.14 -2.89 0.69
C SER A 86 25.85 -2.08 0.61
N LEU A 87 25.56 -1.22 1.58
CA LEU A 87 24.35 -0.40 1.56
C LEU A 87 24.22 0.49 0.31
N VAL A 88 25.29 1.18 -0.09
CA VAL A 88 25.28 2.06 -1.26
C VAL A 88 24.99 1.27 -2.54
N TYR A 89 25.71 0.17 -2.77
CA TYR A 89 25.51 -0.65 -3.97
C TYR A 89 24.17 -1.39 -3.97
N CYS A 90 23.72 -1.88 -2.80
CA CYS A 90 22.40 -2.48 -2.64
C CYS A 90 21.32 -1.47 -3.03
N PHE A 91 21.40 -0.23 -2.55
CA PHE A 91 20.39 0.79 -2.84
C PHE A 91 20.25 1.06 -4.35
N ILE A 92 21.38 1.16 -5.07
CA ILE A 92 21.38 1.38 -6.52
C ILE A 92 20.73 0.20 -7.26
N ILE A 93 21.13 -1.03 -6.93
CA ILE A 93 20.60 -2.24 -7.55
C ILE A 93 19.10 -2.35 -7.29
N VAL A 94 18.69 -2.19 -6.02
CA VAL A 94 17.29 -2.24 -5.61
C VAL A 94 16.47 -1.15 -6.30
N ALA A 95 16.99 0.07 -6.46
CA ALA A 95 16.30 1.14 -7.18
C ALA A 95 16.02 0.78 -8.64
N ILE A 96 17.00 0.20 -9.35
CA ILE A 96 16.83 -0.22 -10.76
C ILE A 96 15.73 -1.28 -10.88
N PHE A 97 15.76 -2.33 -10.05
CA PHE A 97 14.74 -3.37 -10.08
C PHE A 97 13.35 -2.85 -9.72
N ASN A 98 13.26 -1.91 -8.77
CA ASN A 98 12.00 -1.29 -8.40
C ASN A 98 11.40 -0.46 -9.55
N ILE A 99 12.20 0.21 -10.38
CA ILE A 99 11.68 0.95 -11.55
C ILE A 99 10.97 -0.02 -12.53
N PHE A 100 11.59 -1.16 -12.83
CA PHE A 100 10.96 -2.18 -13.68
C PHE A 100 9.65 -2.69 -13.08
N PHE A 101 9.68 -3.01 -11.78
CA PHE A 101 8.50 -3.50 -11.06
C PHE A 101 7.35 -2.48 -11.07
N VAL A 102 7.64 -1.21 -10.74
CA VAL A 102 6.63 -0.12 -10.73
C VAL A 102 6.07 0.12 -12.12
N THR A 103 6.90 0.03 -13.16
CA THR A 103 6.45 0.21 -14.54
C THR A 103 5.41 -0.86 -14.89
N THR A 104 5.70 -2.13 -14.63
CA THR A 104 4.75 -3.23 -14.85
C THR A 104 3.49 -3.11 -14.00
N LEU A 105 3.63 -2.71 -12.72
CA LEU A 105 2.48 -2.51 -11.84
C LEU A 105 1.60 -1.34 -12.31
N SER A 106 2.20 -0.26 -12.79
CA SER A 106 1.50 0.92 -13.31
C SER A 106 0.72 0.59 -14.58
N GLU A 107 1.26 -0.25 -15.47
CA GLU A 107 0.54 -0.77 -16.63
C GLU A 107 -0.68 -1.60 -16.22
N LEU A 108 -0.52 -2.45 -15.20
CA LEU A 108 -1.61 -3.28 -14.67
C LEU A 108 -2.74 -2.43 -14.08
N VAL A 109 -2.41 -1.40 -13.32
CA VAL A 109 -3.39 -0.49 -12.70
C VAL A 109 -4.08 0.37 -13.75
N SER A 110 -3.36 0.82 -14.78
CA SER A 110 -3.96 1.53 -15.89
C SER A 110 -4.93 0.65 -16.69
N ALA A 111 -4.61 -0.63 -16.89
CA ALA A 111 -5.48 -1.56 -17.58
C ALA A 111 -6.72 -1.94 -16.76
N MET A 112 -6.55 -2.14 -15.45
CA MET A 112 -7.61 -2.61 -14.55
C MET A 112 -7.67 -1.77 -13.26
N PRO A 113 -8.15 -0.52 -13.34
CA PRO A 113 -8.35 0.31 -12.15
C PRO A 113 -9.55 -0.24 -11.37
N ASN A 114 -9.31 -1.05 -10.35
CA ASN A 114 -10.34 -1.61 -9.49
C ASN A 114 -9.98 -1.39 -8.01
N ALA A 115 -10.99 -1.00 -7.22
CA ALA A 115 -10.94 -0.89 -5.77
C ALA A 115 -10.36 -2.14 -5.06
N GLY A 116 -10.46 -3.31 -5.71
CA GLY A 116 -9.94 -4.55 -5.18
C GLY A 116 -8.46 -4.82 -5.42
N GLY A 117 -7.76 -3.94 -6.13
CA GLY A 117 -6.31 -3.97 -6.26
C GLY A 117 -5.71 -5.36 -6.50
N GLN A 118 -4.72 -5.72 -5.69
CA GLN A 118 -3.96 -6.97 -5.82
C GLN A 118 -4.80 -8.26 -5.78
N TYR A 119 -5.85 -8.35 -4.97
CA TYR A 119 -6.66 -9.57 -4.90
C TYR A 119 -7.60 -9.68 -6.11
N TYR A 120 -8.02 -8.54 -6.67
CA TYR A 120 -8.77 -8.52 -7.92
C TYR A 120 -7.89 -8.98 -9.09
N TRP A 121 -6.65 -8.46 -9.20
CA TRP A 121 -5.73 -8.89 -10.24
C TRP A 121 -5.33 -10.36 -10.09
N ALA A 122 -5.12 -10.84 -8.86
CA ALA A 122 -4.87 -12.26 -8.59
C ALA A 122 -6.01 -13.15 -9.09
N THR A 123 -7.26 -12.71 -8.96
CA THR A 123 -8.42 -13.47 -9.49
C THR A 123 -8.49 -13.45 -11.01
N LYS A 124 -8.11 -12.34 -11.65
CA LYS A 124 -8.24 -12.13 -13.10
C LYS A 124 -7.11 -12.73 -13.92
N LEU A 125 -5.88 -12.71 -13.40
CA LEU A 125 -4.71 -13.26 -14.09
C LEU A 125 -4.52 -14.76 -13.84
N ALA A 126 -5.10 -15.30 -12.76
CA ALA A 126 -5.01 -16.71 -12.44
C ALA A 126 -5.92 -17.59 -13.32
N PRO A 127 -5.59 -18.88 -13.48
CA PRO A 127 -6.49 -19.87 -14.07
C PRO A 127 -7.84 -19.92 -13.32
N ALA A 128 -8.94 -20.15 -14.04
CA ALA A 128 -10.31 -20.05 -13.52
C ALA A 128 -10.58 -20.92 -12.27
N GLU A 129 -9.87 -22.05 -12.15
CA GLU A 129 -9.99 -22.98 -11.02
C GLU A 129 -9.28 -22.48 -9.75
N LEU A 130 -8.17 -21.74 -9.92
CA LEU A 130 -7.29 -21.28 -8.83
C LEU A 130 -7.54 -19.83 -8.43
N GLY A 131 -8.22 -19.03 -9.28
CA GLY A 131 -8.35 -17.59 -9.05
C GLY A 131 -8.94 -17.19 -7.70
N ARG A 132 -9.97 -17.91 -7.21
CA ARG A 132 -10.55 -17.64 -5.89
C ARG A 132 -9.61 -17.99 -4.74
N VAL A 133 -8.87 -19.09 -4.87
CA VAL A 133 -7.92 -19.55 -3.84
C VAL A 133 -6.75 -18.58 -3.77
N LEU A 134 -6.17 -18.23 -4.91
CA LEU A 134 -5.05 -17.29 -4.98
C LEU A 134 -5.43 -15.91 -4.46
N ALA A 135 -6.61 -15.39 -4.81
CA ALA A 135 -7.08 -14.11 -4.29
C ALA A 135 -7.28 -14.12 -2.77
N TYR A 136 -7.77 -15.22 -2.20
CA TYR A 136 -7.87 -15.38 -0.76
C TYR A 136 -6.50 -15.38 -0.08
N PHE A 137 -5.54 -16.13 -0.63
CA PHE A 137 -4.16 -16.13 -0.14
C PHE A 137 -3.50 -14.74 -0.25
N THR A 138 -3.65 -14.05 -1.37
CA THR A 138 -3.17 -12.67 -1.54
C THR A 138 -3.78 -11.74 -0.48
N GLY A 139 -5.08 -11.86 -0.23
CA GLY A 139 -5.78 -11.07 0.78
C GLY A 139 -5.26 -11.29 2.20
N ILE A 140 -5.13 -12.55 2.63
CA ILE A 140 -4.65 -12.88 3.97
C ILE A 140 -3.17 -12.52 4.15
N CYS A 141 -2.34 -12.70 3.12
CA CYS A 141 -0.94 -12.28 3.15
C CYS A 141 -0.82 -10.75 3.28
N ASN A 142 -1.57 -9.97 2.50
CA ASN A 142 -1.56 -8.51 2.62
C ASN A 142 -2.08 -8.03 3.99
N LEU A 143 -3.14 -8.65 4.52
CA LEU A 143 -3.67 -8.33 5.85
C LEU A 143 -2.64 -8.63 6.95
N SER A 144 -2.08 -9.84 6.95
CA SER A 144 -1.08 -10.26 7.93
C SER A 144 0.19 -9.39 7.86
N GLY A 145 0.65 -9.05 6.66
CA GLY A 145 1.78 -8.15 6.43
C GLY A 145 1.52 -6.75 6.99
N GLY A 146 0.32 -6.20 6.76
CA GLY A 146 -0.08 -4.90 7.34
C GLY A 146 -0.10 -4.91 8.86
N ILE A 147 -0.65 -5.96 9.48
CA ILE A 147 -0.70 -6.10 10.95
C ILE A 147 0.72 -6.21 11.53
N LEU A 148 1.56 -7.08 10.97
CA LEU A 148 2.94 -7.26 11.43
C LEU A 148 3.79 -6.00 11.23
N ALA A 149 3.63 -5.32 10.09
CA ALA A 149 4.33 -4.07 9.82
C ALA A 149 3.94 -2.97 10.82
N SER A 150 2.63 -2.81 11.10
CA SER A 150 2.14 -1.85 12.09
C SER A 150 2.67 -2.16 13.49
N ALA A 151 2.60 -3.43 13.92
CA ALA A 151 3.09 -3.85 15.22
C ALA A 151 4.61 -3.64 15.35
N GLY A 152 5.39 -3.97 14.32
CA GLY A 152 6.84 -3.76 14.31
C GLY A 152 7.22 -2.28 14.37
N ALA A 153 6.52 -1.42 13.62
CA ALA A 153 6.79 0.01 13.58
C ALA A 153 6.54 0.70 14.92
N THR A 154 5.45 0.36 15.62
CA THR A 154 5.13 0.99 16.92
C THR A 154 6.06 0.52 18.03
N VAL A 155 6.50 -0.74 18.03
CA VAL A 155 7.52 -1.25 18.96
C VAL A 155 8.88 -0.59 18.70
N LEU A 156 9.26 -0.42 17.43
CA LEU A 156 10.48 0.32 17.07
C LEU A 156 10.43 1.77 17.56
N MET A 157 9.29 2.45 17.43
CA MET A 157 9.07 3.78 18.00
C MET A 157 9.29 3.79 19.52
N GLY A 158 8.77 2.76 20.22
CA GLY A 158 9.00 2.57 21.66
C GLY A 158 10.48 2.46 22.02
N HIS A 159 11.27 1.75 21.22
CA HIS A 159 12.73 1.69 21.41
C HIS A 159 13.41 3.06 21.20
N MET A 160 12.96 3.86 20.23
CA MET A 160 13.50 5.20 19.98
C MET A 160 13.20 6.15 21.14
N VAL A 161 11.98 6.10 21.70
CA VAL A 161 11.61 6.89 22.87
C VAL A 161 12.45 6.52 24.09
N LEU A 162 12.66 5.22 24.35
CA LEU A 162 13.51 4.76 25.44
C LEU A 162 14.98 5.13 25.26
N ALA A 163 15.48 5.10 24.02
CA ALA A 163 16.84 5.51 23.70
C ALA A 163 17.07 6.99 24.07
N CYS A 164 16.10 7.86 23.76
CA CYS A 164 16.14 9.27 24.19
C CYS A 164 16.09 9.42 25.72
N ALA A 165 15.32 8.58 26.41
CA ALA A 165 15.22 8.61 27.87
C ALA A 165 16.40 7.93 28.60
N SER A 166 17.31 7.26 27.87
CA SER A 166 18.43 6.49 28.44
C SER A 166 18.01 5.44 29.49
N LEU A 167 16.83 4.85 29.32
CA LEU A 167 16.30 3.83 30.24
C LEU A 167 16.46 2.42 29.64
N PRO A 168 17.26 1.52 30.25
CA PRO A 168 17.49 0.18 29.71
C PRO A 168 16.45 -0.82 30.24
N THR A 169 15.18 -0.67 29.83
CA THR A 169 14.11 -1.59 30.25
C THR A 169 13.55 -2.40 29.08
N LEU A 170 13.43 -3.72 29.27
CA LEU A 170 13.13 -4.67 28.18
C LEU A 170 11.65 -4.69 27.75
N TRP A 171 10.72 -4.48 28.69
CA TRP A 171 9.27 -4.64 28.46
C TRP A 171 8.53 -3.32 28.19
N HIS A 172 9.14 -2.18 28.47
CA HIS A 172 8.52 -0.86 28.29
C HIS A 172 8.34 -0.47 26.81
N PRO A 173 9.22 -0.83 25.85
CA PRO A 173 8.97 -0.58 24.42
C PRO A 173 7.65 -1.17 23.93
N TYR A 174 7.28 -2.35 24.44
CA TYR A 174 6.03 -3.01 24.09
C TYR A 174 4.80 -2.22 24.57
N LEU A 175 4.82 -1.71 25.81
CA LEU A 175 3.73 -0.87 26.33
C LEU A 175 3.58 0.44 25.56
N ILE A 176 4.70 1.09 25.25
CA ILE A 176 4.71 2.31 24.46
C ILE A 176 4.18 2.04 23.05
N GLY A 177 4.57 0.90 22.45
CA GLY A 177 4.05 0.45 21.17
C GLY A 177 2.53 0.21 21.18
N ILE A 178 1.98 -0.34 22.26
CA ILE A 178 0.53 -0.47 22.45
C ILE A 178 -0.13 0.92 22.51
N ALA A 179 0.43 1.85 23.29
CA ALA A 179 -0.11 3.20 23.39
C ALA A 179 -0.14 3.93 22.03
N PHE A 180 0.92 3.80 21.22
CA PHE A 180 0.95 4.31 19.85
C PHE A 180 -0.09 3.63 18.96
N ASN A 181 -0.25 2.31 19.02
CA ASN A 181 -1.29 1.61 18.25
C ASN A 181 -2.69 2.09 18.60
N ILE A 182 -3.00 2.31 19.89
CA ILE A 182 -4.30 2.86 20.31
C ILE A 182 -4.52 4.26 19.73
N SER A 183 -3.49 5.12 19.75
CA SER A 183 -3.54 6.45 19.11
C SER A 183 -3.81 6.36 17.61
N THR A 184 -3.14 5.43 16.91
CA THR A 184 -3.38 5.14 15.50
C THR A 184 -4.79 4.61 15.24
N CYS A 185 -5.35 3.77 16.12
CA CYS A 185 -6.75 3.34 16.01
C CYS A 185 -7.71 4.53 16.11
N ILE A 186 -7.47 5.46 17.04
CA ILE A 186 -8.32 6.66 17.22
C ILE A 186 -8.29 7.55 15.97
N THR A 187 -7.12 7.76 15.38
CA THR A 187 -6.99 8.57 14.15
C THR A 187 -7.67 7.92 12.94
N ASN A 188 -7.71 6.58 12.88
CA ASN A 188 -8.36 5.83 11.81
C ASN A 188 -9.90 5.84 11.87
N ILE A 189 -10.52 6.29 12.97
CA ILE A 189 -11.99 6.35 13.08
C ILE A 189 -12.60 7.37 12.10
N ASN A 190 -11.89 8.48 11.84
CA ASN A 190 -12.37 9.53 10.96
C ASN A 190 -11.47 9.66 9.73
N LYS A 191 -12.06 9.49 8.54
CA LYS A 191 -11.38 9.64 7.25
C LYS A 191 -10.69 11.00 7.08
N ASP A 192 -11.25 12.08 7.65
CA ASP A 192 -10.67 13.42 7.55
C ASP A 192 -9.40 13.53 8.40
N ASN A 193 -9.37 12.85 9.55
CA ASN A 193 -8.18 12.76 10.40
C ASN A 193 -7.08 11.95 9.72
N VAL A 194 -7.43 10.89 8.99
CA VAL A 194 -6.47 10.09 8.21
C VAL A 194 -5.83 10.94 7.11
N ALA A 195 -6.65 11.61 6.29
CA ALA A 195 -6.14 12.47 5.21
C ALA A 195 -5.27 13.63 5.74
N ARG A 196 -5.66 14.23 6.87
CA ARG A 196 -4.86 15.26 7.55
C ARG A 196 -3.55 14.71 8.08
N SER A 197 -3.56 13.51 8.68
CA SER A 197 -2.35 12.86 9.22
C SER A 197 -1.34 12.55 8.11
N PHE A 198 -1.79 12.06 6.95
CA PHE A 198 -0.90 11.86 5.81
C PHE A 198 -0.30 13.16 5.29
N SER A 199 -1.10 14.24 5.24
CA SER A 199 -0.61 15.55 4.79
C SER A 199 0.44 16.14 5.72
N ILE A 200 0.16 16.12 7.04
CA ILE A 200 1.09 16.61 8.07
C ILE A 200 2.35 15.75 8.10
N GLY A 201 2.18 14.42 8.10
CA GLY A 201 3.29 13.49 8.13
C GLY A 201 4.24 13.68 6.94
N MET A 202 3.69 13.79 5.73
CA MET A 202 4.48 14.10 4.53
C MET A 202 5.33 15.37 4.71
N LEU A 203 4.73 16.47 5.20
CA LEU A 203 5.45 17.73 5.40
C LEU A 203 6.59 17.57 6.42
N ILE A 204 6.30 16.93 7.56
CA ILE A 204 7.31 16.66 8.60
C ILE A 204 8.46 15.83 8.02
N ASN A 205 8.15 14.80 7.22
CA ASN A 205 9.15 13.92 6.66
C ASN A 205 10.04 14.63 5.63
N ILE A 206 9.45 15.41 4.71
CA ILE A 206 10.23 16.22 3.74
C ILE A 206 11.18 17.16 4.47
N VAL A 207 10.68 17.87 5.49
CA VAL A 207 11.49 18.81 6.28
C VAL A 207 12.60 18.07 7.03
N LEU A 208 12.28 16.98 7.73
CA LEU A 208 13.24 16.23 8.53
C LEU A 208 14.32 15.58 7.66
N CYS A 209 13.95 14.99 6.53
CA CYS A 209 14.90 14.38 5.60
C CYS A 209 15.82 15.43 4.97
N THR A 210 15.27 16.58 4.56
CA THR A 210 16.08 17.69 4.05
C THR A 210 17.03 18.20 5.13
N ALA A 211 16.57 18.32 6.37
CA ALA A 211 17.39 18.72 7.50
C ALA A 211 18.51 17.69 7.76
N VAL A 212 18.22 16.39 7.80
CA VAL A 212 19.21 15.33 8.02
C VAL A 212 20.27 15.33 6.91
N ILE A 213 19.87 15.43 5.65
CA ILE A 213 20.78 15.42 4.49
C ILE A 213 21.68 16.67 4.45
N THR A 214 21.21 17.82 4.92
CA THR A 214 21.96 19.09 4.86
C THR A 214 22.74 19.40 6.13
N VAL A 215 22.11 19.23 7.30
CA VAL A 215 22.67 19.60 8.61
C VAL A 215 23.76 18.62 9.04
N ILE A 216 23.58 17.31 8.83
CA ILE A 216 24.59 16.33 9.28
C ILE A 216 25.94 16.58 8.58
N PRO A 217 26.02 16.72 7.25
CA PRO A 217 27.29 17.06 6.59
C PRO A 217 27.81 18.45 6.96
N ALA A 218 26.92 19.45 7.12
CA ALA A 218 27.33 20.82 7.42
C ALA A 218 27.92 20.99 8.84
N VAL A 219 27.43 20.22 9.81
CA VAL A 219 27.83 20.32 11.22
C VAL A 219 28.91 19.30 11.59
N SER A 220 29.14 18.26 10.77
CA SER A 220 30.14 17.22 11.09
C SER A 220 31.57 17.78 11.06
N PRO A 221 32.30 17.76 12.19
CA PRO A 221 33.67 18.29 12.26
C PRO A 221 34.69 17.41 11.52
N SER A 222 34.35 16.16 11.22
CA SER A 222 35.21 15.20 10.52
C SER A 222 34.41 14.46 9.46
N HIS A 223 34.90 14.46 8.23
CA HIS A 223 34.33 13.69 7.14
C HIS A 223 35.04 12.33 7.08
N ARG A 224 34.28 11.25 6.98
CA ARG A 224 34.85 9.90 6.86
C ARG A 224 35.56 9.73 5.51
N GLU A 225 36.68 9.00 5.55
CA GLU A 225 37.43 8.55 4.38
C GLU A 225 36.50 7.87 3.34
N PRO A 226 36.58 8.23 2.05
CA PRO A 226 35.75 7.63 0.99
C PRO A 226 35.93 6.11 0.88
N SER A 227 37.12 5.61 1.19
CA SER A 227 37.43 4.18 1.21
C SER A 227 36.57 3.42 2.22
N LEU A 228 36.25 4.01 3.37
CA LEU A 228 35.35 3.42 4.33
C LEU A 228 33.92 3.37 3.77
N ILE A 229 33.48 4.41 3.05
CA ILE A 229 32.12 4.47 2.52
C ILE A 229 31.92 3.46 1.38
N PHE A 230 32.86 3.39 0.44
CA PHE A 230 32.71 2.59 -0.80
C PHE A 230 33.38 1.22 -0.76
N ALA A 231 34.30 0.97 0.20
CA ALA A 231 35.02 -0.31 0.28
C ALA A 231 34.88 -1.02 1.63
N SER A 232 34.27 -0.43 2.68
CA SER A 232 34.05 -1.15 3.94
C SER A 232 32.93 -2.18 3.82
N VAL A 233 33.32 -3.45 3.95
CA VAL A 233 32.40 -4.58 4.10
C VAL A 233 32.69 -5.22 5.44
N GLU A 234 31.97 -4.73 6.45
CA GLU A 234 31.94 -5.28 7.80
C GLU A 234 30.81 -6.30 7.90
N ASN A 235 31.09 -7.42 8.57
CA ASN A 235 30.09 -8.45 8.83
C ASN A 235 30.04 -8.73 10.33
N ILE A 236 29.15 -8.01 11.01
CA ILE A 236 28.91 -8.16 12.46
C ILE A 236 27.75 -9.15 12.70
N SER A 237 27.16 -9.70 11.64
CA SER A 237 25.99 -10.60 11.71
C SER A 237 26.31 -12.03 12.17
N GLY A 238 27.61 -12.39 12.31
CA GLY A 238 28.04 -13.71 12.78
C GLY A 238 28.13 -14.79 11.69
N TRP A 239 27.87 -14.45 10.42
CA TRP A 239 27.98 -15.40 9.30
C TRP A 239 29.44 -15.58 8.87
N LYS A 240 29.89 -16.83 8.67
CA LYS A 240 31.26 -17.16 8.25
C LYS A 240 31.63 -16.62 6.87
N SER A 241 30.64 -16.41 5.99
CA SER A 241 30.84 -15.85 4.65
C SER A 241 30.18 -14.48 4.54
N LYS A 242 30.76 -13.60 3.71
CA LYS A 242 30.22 -12.25 3.44
C LYS A 242 29.07 -12.26 2.41
N ILE A 243 28.87 -13.38 1.71
CA ILE A 243 27.89 -13.53 0.63
C ILE A 243 26.43 -13.42 1.14
N PRO A 244 26.02 -14.10 2.23
CA PRO A 244 24.67 -13.97 2.76
C PRO A 244 24.34 -12.54 3.16
N SER A 245 25.27 -11.83 3.79
CA SER A 245 25.11 -10.42 4.16
C SER A 245 24.84 -9.51 2.96
N VAL A 246 25.57 -9.71 1.86
CA VAL A 246 25.45 -8.90 0.63
C VAL A 246 24.19 -9.25 -0.17
N THR A 247 23.69 -10.49 -0.09
CA THR A 247 22.51 -10.93 -0.86
C THR A 247 21.19 -10.78 -0.10
N ILE A 248 21.19 -10.95 1.22
CA ILE A 248 19.98 -10.86 2.05
C ILE A 248 19.53 -9.39 2.22
N LEU A 249 20.48 -8.45 2.30
CA LEU A 249 20.17 -7.02 2.41
C LEU A 249 19.33 -6.50 1.22
N PRO A 250 19.78 -6.67 -0.05
CA PRO A 250 19.00 -6.26 -1.20
C PRO A 250 17.59 -6.85 -1.20
N LEU A 251 17.44 -8.15 -0.90
CA LEU A 251 16.14 -8.80 -0.90
C LEU A 251 15.20 -8.21 0.17
N TYR A 252 15.72 -7.93 1.36
CA TYR A 252 14.96 -7.27 2.41
C TYR A 252 14.51 -5.86 1.97
N TYR A 253 15.42 -5.05 1.42
CA TYR A 253 15.08 -3.72 0.93
C TYR A 253 14.12 -3.77 -0.27
N MET A 254 14.27 -4.73 -1.19
CA MET A 254 13.34 -4.92 -2.32
C MET A 254 11.92 -5.19 -1.82
N TYR A 255 11.76 -6.06 -0.82
CA TYR A 255 10.45 -6.33 -0.23
C TYR A 255 9.84 -5.07 0.42
N GLN A 256 10.64 -4.31 1.17
CA GLN A 256 10.18 -3.06 1.78
C GLN A 256 9.75 -2.04 0.72
N PHE A 257 10.59 -1.78 -0.28
CA PHE A 257 10.27 -0.84 -1.37
C PHE A 257 9.06 -1.29 -2.21
N TYR A 258 8.95 -2.59 -2.49
CA TYR A 258 7.77 -3.18 -3.14
C TYR A 258 6.49 -2.81 -2.37
N PHE A 259 6.49 -3.02 -1.04
CA PHE A 259 5.31 -2.74 -0.22
C PHE A 259 4.91 -1.27 -0.28
N VAL A 260 5.89 -0.37 -0.28
CA VAL A 260 5.65 1.08 -0.42
C VAL A 260 5.05 1.42 -1.79
N LEU A 261 5.64 0.91 -2.85
CA LEU A 261 5.24 1.20 -4.21
C LEU A 261 3.86 0.62 -4.53
N GLU A 262 3.55 -0.56 -4.00
CA GLU A 262 2.22 -1.15 -4.07
C GLU A 262 1.15 -0.19 -3.52
N LYS A 263 1.40 0.45 -2.36
CA LYS A 263 0.46 1.40 -1.75
C LYS A 263 0.38 2.75 -2.47
N LEU A 264 1.34 3.06 -3.35
CA LEU A 264 1.30 4.28 -4.17
C LEU A 264 0.53 4.07 -5.48
N VAL A 265 0.54 2.85 -6.02
CA VAL A 265 -0.15 2.58 -7.29
C VAL A 265 -1.61 2.14 -7.06
N LEU A 266 -1.93 1.54 -5.90
CA LEU A 266 -3.30 1.17 -5.49
C LEU A 266 -4.09 2.35 -4.89
#